data_AF-A0A256YKV3-F1
#
_entry.id   AF-A0A256YKV3-F1
#
_cell.length_a   1.000
_cell.length_b   1.000
_cell.length_c   1.000
_cell.angle_alpha   90.00
_cell.angle_beta   90.00
_cell.angle_gamma   90.00
#
_symmetry.space_group_name_H-M   'P 1'
#
loop_
_entity.id
_entity.type
_entity.pdbx_description
1 polymer ?
#
loop_
_entity_poly.entity_id
_entity_poly.type
_entity_poly.pdbx_seq_one_letter_code
_entity_poly.pdbx_strand_id
1 'polypeptide(L)'
;MFREKYIVTEECDRMGCRLDGPSLESVRELGRLPSIPTDRGCVQIPPSGKPILLLSDSQTMGGYAVASHVIELDLVILKLREN
;
A
#
# COMPACT_ATOMS: atom_id res chain seq x y z
N MET A 1 -5.29 -4.54 10.72
CA MET A 1 -4.03 -3.89 10.29
C MET A 1 -3.18 -3.44 11.48
N PHE A 2 -3.54 -2.40 12.24
CA PHE A 2 -2.65 -1.78 13.26
C PHE A 2 -2.25 -2.65 14.46
N ARG A 3 -2.87 -3.82 14.65
CA ARG A 3 -2.52 -4.78 15.73
C ARG A 3 -1.63 -5.92 15.25
N GLU A 4 -1.35 -5.97 13.96
CA GLU A 4 -0.65 -7.08 13.31
C GLU A 4 0.70 -6.61 12.77
N LYS A 5 1.64 -7.55 12.62
CA LYS A 5 2.91 -7.30 11.95
C LYS A 5 2.77 -7.57 10.46
N TYR A 6 3.33 -6.67 9.65
CA TYR A 6 3.45 -6.83 8.22
C TYR A 6 4.92 -6.78 7.81
N ILE A 7 5.28 -7.56 6.81
CA ILE A 7 6.64 -7.72 6.30
C ILE A 7 6.67 -7.23 4.86
N VAL A 8 7.65 -6.40 4.51
CA VAL A 8 7.88 -5.99 3.13
C VAL A 8 8.31 -7.22 2.32
N THR A 9 7.65 -7.46 1.20
CA THR A 9 7.99 -8.56 0.29
C THR A 9 9.07 -8.15 -0.72
N GLU A 10 9.58 -9.11 -1.48
CA GLU A 10 10.50 -8.85 -2.60
C GLU A 10 9.83 -8.05 -3.74
N GLU A 11 8.49 -7.99 -3.80
CA GLU A 11 7.74 -7.10 -4.69
C GLU A 11 7.69 -5.68 -4.09
N CYS A 12 8.85 -5.01 -4.09
CA CYS A 12 9.05 -3.69 -3.54
C CYS A 12 10.03 -2.90 -4.41
N ASP A 13 9.53 -1.81 -4.99
CA ASP A 13 10.29 -0.92 -5.87
C ASP A 13 9.88 0.55 -5.62
N ARG A 14 10.26 1.45 -6.53
CA ARG A 14 9.93 2.87 -6.41
C ARG A 14 8.44 3.18 -6.61
N MET A 15 7.66 2.29 -7.24
CA MET A 15 6.21 2.45 -7.36
C MET A 15 5.49 2.09 -6.06
N GLY A 16 5.93 1.02 -5.40
CA GLY A 16 5.36 0.62 -4.12
C GLY A 16 5.91 -0.68 -3.57
N CYS A 17 5.51 -1.00 -2.34
CA CYS A 17 5.91 -2.23 -1.67
C CYS A 17 4.69 -3.01 -1.22
N ARG A 18 4.60 -4.26 -1.68
CA ARG A 18 3.62 -5.21 -1.16
C ARG A 18 4.03 -5.67 0.23
N LEU A 19 3.03 -5.77 1.09
CA LEU A 19 3.18 -6.18 2.48
C LEU A 19 2.54 -7.56 2.68
N ASP A 20 3.32 -8.52 3.18
CA ASP A 20 2.81 -9.81 3.65
C ASP A 20 2.45 -9.77 5.13
N GLY A 21 1.42 -10.51 5.50
CA GLY A 21 0.75 -10.46 6.80
C GLY A 21 -0.74 -10.83 6.70
N PRO A 22 -1.53 -10.63 7.75
CA PRO A 22 -2.96 -10.94 7.73
C PRO A 22 -3.72 -10.18 6.64
N SER A 23 -4.50 -10.92 5.85
CA SER A 23 -5.39 -10.38 4.81
C SER A 23 -6.53 -9.58 5.44
N LEU A 24 -6.85 -8.43 4.87
CA LEU A 24 -8.01 -7.64 5.27
C LEU A 24 -9.24 -8.10 4.47
N GLU A 25 -9.85 -9.21 4.86
CA GLU A 25 -10.97 -9.81 4.10
C GLU A 25 -12.18 -8.86 3.93
N SER A 26 -12.39 -7.92 4.87
CA SER A 26 -13.50 -6.96 4.81
C SER A 26 -13.48 -6.04 3.59
N VAL A 27 -12.33 -5.85 2.94
CA VAL A 27 -12.21 -5.01 1.74
C VAL A 27 -12.37 -5.80 0.44
N ARG A 28 -12.43 -7.13 0.50
CA ARG A 28 -12.61 -8.00 -0.68
C ARG A 28 -13.92 -7.73 -1.40
N GLU A 29 -15.00 -7.53 -0.66
CA GLU A 29 -16.34 -7.24 -1.19
C GLU A 29 -16.45 -5.86 -1.85
N LEU A 30 -15.51 -4.95 -1.59
CA LEU A 30 -15.49 -3.64 -2.26
C LEU A 30 -15.01 -3.72 -3.72
N GLY A 31 -14.26 -4.76 -4.09
CA GLY A 31 -13.72 -4.93 -5.43
C GLY A 31 -12.90 -3.72 -5.90
N ARG A 32 -13.19 -3.26 -7.12
CA ARG A 32 -12.66 -2.00 -7.69
C ARG A 32 -13.60 -0.85 -7.31
N LEU A 33 -13.04 0.20 -6.75
CA LEU A 33 -13.75 1.45 -6.48
C LEU A 33 -13.58 2.44 -7.64
N PRO A 34 -14.45 3.47 -7.74
CA PRO A 34 -14.18 4.63 -8.58
C PRO A 34 -12.78 5.18 -8.30
N SER A 35 -12.10 5.63 -9.36
CA SER A 35 -10.72 6.10 -9.23
C SER A 35 -10.67 7.36 -8.37
N ILE A 36 -9.84 7.35 -7.33
CA ILE A 36 -9.60 8.49 -6.43
C ILE A 36 -8.14 8.94 -6.50
N PRO A 37 -7.84 10.21 -6.18
CA PRO A 37 -6.47 10.67 -6.04
C PRO A 37 -5.72 9.85 -4.98
N THR A 38 -4.49 9.47 -5.31
CA THR A 38 -3.56 8.79 -4.41
C THR A 38 -2.19 9.46 -4.46
N ASP A 39 -1.42 9.31 -3.39
CA ASP A 39 -0.07 9.86 -3.30
C ASP A 39 0.86 8.89 -2.56
N ARG A 40 2.14 9.23 -2.58
CA ARG A 40 3.21 8.57 -1.83
C ARG A 40 2.83 8.48 -0.35
N GLY A 41 2.86 7.27 0.20
CA GLY A 41 2.45 6.98 1.57
C GLY A 41 1.03 6.43 1.71
N CYS A 42 0.19 6.48 0.67
CA CYS A 42 -1.08 5.75 0.67
C CYS A 42 -0.86 4.25 0.86
N VAL A 43 -1.64 3.62 1.72
CA VAL A 43 -1.73 2.16 1.84
C VAL A 43 -3.00 1.68 1.17
N GLN A 44 -2.86 1.16 -0.04
CA GLN A 44 -3.96 0.60 -0.82
C GLN A 44 -4.19 -0.86 -0.49
N ILE A 45 -5.47 -1.27 -0.45
CA ILE A 45 -5.88 -2.65 -0.28
C ILE A 45 -6.60 -3.13 -1.56
N PRO A 46 -5.94 -3.95 -2.39
CA PRO A 46 -6.57 -4.60 -3.53
C PRO A 46 -7.54 -5.71 -3.09
N PRO A 47 -8.33 -6.30 -4.00
CA PRO A 47 -9.26 -7.39 -3.68
C PRO A 47 -8.61 -8.64 -3.06
N SER A 48 -7.30 -8.82 -3.18
CA SER A 48 -6.56 -9.89 -2.49
C SER A 48 -6.40 -9.66 -0.98
N GLY A 49 -6.76 -8.47 -0.47
CA GLY A 49 -6.66 -8.12 0.95
C GLY A 49 -5.23 -7.84 1.44
N LYS A 50 -4.22 -7.99 0.59
CA LYS A 50 -2.80 -7.77 0.90
C LYS A 50 -2.39 -6.31 0.66
N PRO A 51 -1.95 -5.55 1.67
CA PRO A 51 -1.67 -4.13 1.52
C PRO A 51 -0.53 -3.81 0.55
N ILE A 52 -0.61 -2.66 -0.10
CA ILE A 52 0.42 -2.06 -0.95
C ILE A 52 0.70 -0.66 -0.43
N LEU A 53 1.94 -0.38 -0.02
CA LEU A 53 2.38 0.97 0.28
C LEU A 53 2.84 1.66 -1.00
N LEU A 54 2.24 2.79 -1.36
CA LEU A 54 2.62 3.57 -2.54
C LEU A 54 3.86 4.43 -2.27
N LEU A 55 4.78 4.46 -3.23
CA LEU A 55 6.07 5.14 -3.12
C LEU A 55 6.27 6.18 -4.22
N SER A 56 7.50 6.68 -4.36
CA SER A 56 7.82 7.92 -5.09
C SER A 56 7.37 7.94 -6.55
N ASP A 57 7.33 6.78 -7.21
CA ASP A 57 6.95 6.66 -8.63
C ASP A 57 5.53 6.07 -8.79
N SER A 58 4.73 6.09 -7.70
CA SER A 58 3.36 5.58 -7.72
C SER A 58 2.42 6.38 -8.62
N GLN A 59 1.27 5.78 -8.96
CA GLN A 59 0.24 6.45 -9.73
C GLN A 59 -0.45 7.54 -8.89
N THR A 60 -0.85 8.64 -9.53
CA THR A 60 -1.60 9.73 -8.89
C THR A 60 -3.09 9.44 -8.71
N MET A 61 -3.58 8.36 -9.32
CA MET A 61 -4.98 7.92 -9.27
C MET A 61 -5.04 6.40 -9.08
N GLY A 62 -5.95 5.91 -8.24
CA GLY A 62 -6.12 4.49 -7.98
C GLY A 62 -7.56 4.08 -7.69
N GLY A 63 -7.91 2.84 -8.04
CA GLY A 63 -9.25 2.26 -7.83
C GLY A 63 -9.31 1.22 -6.71
N TYR A 64 -8.35 1.24 -5.80
CA TYR A 64 -8.34 0.38 -4.60
C TYR A 64 -8.68 1.19 -3.36
N ALA A 65 -9.28 0.54 -2.36
CA ALA A 65 -9.56 1.17 -1.08
C ALA A 65 -8.25 1.61 -0.42
N VAL A 66 -8.22 2.84 0.11
CA VAL A 66 -7.09 3.34 0.90
C VAL A 66 -7.41 3.14 2.37
N ALA A 67 -6.65 2.30 3.06
CA ALA A 67 -6.88 2.00 4.48
C ALA A 67 -6.23 3.02 5.43
N SER A 68 -5.11 3.61 5.01
CA SER A 68 -4.35 4.57 5.81
C SER A 68 -3.37 5.35 4.92
N HIS A 69 -2.74 6.37 5.50
CA HIS A 69 -1.64 7.11 4.89
C HIS A 69 -0.48 7.17 5.88
N VAL A 70 0.72 6.76 5.45
CA VAL A 70 1.94 6.91 6.24
C VAL A 70 2.36 8.37 6.19
N ILE A 71 2.77 8.94 7.32
CA ILE A 71 3.23 10.33 7.35
C ILE A 71 4.57 10.46 6.62
N GLU A 72 4.80 11.59 5.95
CA GLU A 72 6.00 11.80 5.12
C GLU A 72 7.30 11.58 5.91
N LEU A 73 7.32 11.98 7.18
CA LEU A 73 8.49 11.83 8.05
C LEU A 73 8.87 10.36 8.29
N ASP A 74 7.91 9.45 8.29
CA ASP A 74 8.17 8.03 8.53
C ASP A 74 8.54 7.29 7.24
N LEU A 75 8.21 7.85 6.07
CA LEU A 75 8.57 7.24 4.78
C LEU A 75 10.08 7.20 4.54
N VAL A 76 10.85 8.08 5.18
CA VAL A 76 12.33 8.07 5.06
C VAL A 76 12.97 6.85 5.73
N ILE A 77 12.23 6.13 6.59
CA ILE A 77 12.70 4.90 7.25
C ILE A 77 12.80 3.75 6.23
N LEU A 78 11.97 3.78 5.18
CA LEU A 78 12.02 2.81 4.10
C LEU A 78 13.26 3.06 3.23
N LYS A 79 14.29 2.25 3.45
CA LYS A 79 15.44 2.17 2.54
C LYS A 79 15.11 1.17 1.43
N LEU A 80 14.69 1.69 0.28
CA LEU A 80 14.62 0.88 -0.93
C LEU A 80 16.04 0.49 -1.34
N ARG A 81 16.21 -0.76 -1.77
CA ARG A 81 17.42 -1.18 -2.48
C ARG A 81 17.29 -0.65 -3.90
N GLU A 82 18.20 0.24 -4.30
CA GLU A 82 18.35 0.58 -5.71
C GLU A 82 19.02 -0.61 -6.41
N ASN A 83 18.40 -1.11 -7.50
CA ASN A 83 18.99 -2.12 -8.38
C ASN A 83 20.06 -1.48 -9.28
#